data_AF-A0A4Y2RL17-F1
#
_entry.id   AF-A0A4Y2RL17-F1
#
_cell.length_a   1.000
_cell.length_b   1.000
_cell.length_c   1.000
_cell.angle_alpha   90.00
_cell.angle_beta   90.00
_cell.angle_gamma   90.00
#
_symmetry.space_group_name_H-M   'P 1'
#
loop_
_entity.id
_entity.type
_entity.pdbx_description
1 polymer ?
#
loop_
_entity_poly.entity_id
_entity_poly.type
_entity_poly.pdbx_seq_one_letter_code
_entity_poly.pdbx_strand_id
1 'polypeptide(L)'
;MDVRRTILPQTAADFNDGVSTSVSVCTAQRAIINMGSQSRRPTRVPLLTALHKALLLSWARQHYHWTVDDWKHVTWSDESRFQLYRTDARSMETTSLIHRPCLSTGDCSIWWSLSDGMGRVQLA
;
A
#
# COMPACT_ATOMS: atom_id res chain seq x y z
N MET A 1 -7.00 6.47 19.53
CA MET A 1 -6.31 7.79 19.44
C MET A 1 -5.42 7.74 18.21
N ASP A 2 -5.86 8.36 17.11
CA ASP A 2 -5.12 8.43 15.85
C ASP A 2 -3.98 9.46 15.96
N VAL A 3 -2.74 9.00 16.02
CA VAL A 3 -1.55 9.88 16.01
C VAL A 3 -1.25 10.32 14.56
N ARG A 4 -2.22 10.96 13.90
CA ARG A 4 -2.13 11.24 12.46
C ARG A 4 -2.20 12.74 12.18
N ARG A 5 -1.00 13.29 11.90
CA ARG A 5 -0.68 14.63 11.38
C ARG A 5 -0.78 15.78 12.40
N THR A 6 0.28 15.97 13.18
CA THR A 6 0.50 17.27 13.81
C THR A 6 1.26 18.17 12.84
N ILE A 7 0.66 19.30 12.49
CA ILE A 7 1.28 20.31 11.62
C ILE A 7 2.19 21.17 12.50
N LEU A 8 3.41 21.50 12.06
CA LEU A 8 4.38 22.29 12.83
C LEU A 8 3.82 23.56 13.52
N PRO A 9 2.87 24.32 12.92
CA PRO A 9 2.23 25.44 13.58
C PRO A 9 1.37 25.04 14.79
N GLN A 10 0.70 23.89 14.73
CA GLN A 10 -0.07 23.37 15.86
C GLN A 10 0.87 22.96 16.99
N THR A 11 1.98 22.28 16.68
CA THR A 11 3.00 21.95 17.68
C THR A 11 3.61 23.19 18.33
N ALA A 12 3.85 24.24 17.56
CA ALA A 12 4.33 25.50 18.11
C ALA A 12 3.27 26.22 18.95
N ALA A 13 2.00 26.17 18.55
CA ALA A 13 0.89 26.72 19.32
C ALA A 13 0.70 25.99 20.66
N ASP A 14 0.70 24.65 20.63
CA ASP A 14 0.62 23.80 21.83
C ASP A 14 1.81 24.05 22.77
N PHE A 15 3.01 24.29 22.22
CA PHE A 15 4.18 24.64 23.02
C PHE A 15 4.09 26.04 23.64
N ASN A 16 3.43 26.98 22.96
CA ASN A 16 3.29 28.36 23.40
C ASN A 16 2.12 28.56 24.38
N ASP A 17 1.25 27.57 24.53
CA ASP A 17 0.13 27.63 25.46
C ASP A 17 0.66 27.64 26.91
N GLY A 18 0.39 28.72 27.63
CA GLY A 18 0.83 28.93 29.02
C GLY A 18 2.27 29.44 29.21
N VAL A 19 3.03 29.76 28.15
CA VAL A 19 4.42 30.25 28.25
C VAL A 19 4.49 31.75 27.99
N SER A 20 5.23 32.49 28.83
CA SER A 20 5.42 33.96 28.70
C SER A 20 6.24 34.38 27.47
N THR A 21 6.90 33.43 26.80
CA THR A 21 7.77 33.65 25.65
C THR A 21 7.34 32.73 24.52
N SER A 22 6.78 33.32 23.46
CA SER A 22 6.35 32.56 22.28
C SER A 22 7.54 32.09 21.46
N VAL A 23 7.58 30.79 21.16
CA VAL A 23 8.53 30.17 20.25
C VAL A 23 8.00 30.21 18.82
N SER A 24 8.85 30.60 17.88
CA SER A 24 8.51 30.59 16.45
C SER A 24 8.43 29.15 15.91
N VAL A 25 7.61 28.95 14.88
CA VAL A 25 7.53 27.66 14.16
C VAL A 25 8.89 27.20 13.65
N CYS A 26 9.74 28.14 13.18
CA CYS A 26 11.09 27.86 12.71
C CYS A 26 11.98 27.30 13.83
N THR A 27 11.87 27.83 15.04
CA THR A 27 12.63 27.37 16.20
C THR A 27 12.17 25.97 16.61
N ALA A 28 10.86 25.73 16.67
CA ALA A 28 10.30 24.41 16.96
C ALA A 28 10.73 23.37 15.92
N GLN A 29 10.69 23.73 14.64
CA GLN A 29 11.13 22.85 13.54
C GLN A 29 12.62 22.48 13.66
N ARG A 30 13.51 23.44 13.93
CA ARG A 30 14.94 23.19 14.09
C ARG A 30 15.23 22.28 15.28
N ALA A 31 14.56 22.50 16.41
CA ALA A 31 14.70 21.64 17.58
C ALA A 31 14.29 20.20 17.28
N ILE A 32 13.14 20.00 16.62
CA ILE A 32 12.64 18.68 16.21
C ILE A 32 13.66 17.95 15.30
N ILE A 33 14.23 18.65 14.33
CA ILE A 33 15.25 18.09 13.43
C ILE A 33 16.54 17.77 14.19
N ASN A 34 17.00 18.66 15.08
CA ASN A 34 18.19 18.44 15.89
C ASN A 34 18.05 17.26 16.85
N MET A 35 16.83 16.98 17.33
CA MET A 35 16.49 15.78 18.11
C MET A 35 16.41 14.50 17.26
N GLY A 36 16.74 14.57 15.96
CA GLY A 36 16.80 13.41 15.06
C GLY A 36 15.49 13.03 14.38
N SER A 37 14.45 13.86 14.51
CA SER A 37 13.17 13.59 13.84
C SER A 37 13.19 13.99 12.38
N GLN A 38 12.61 13.14 11.52
CA GLN A 38 12.48 13.41 10.09
C GLN A 38 11.03 13.26 9.64
N SER A 39 10.62 14.14 8.72
CA SER A 39 9.30 14.03 8.09
C SER A 39 9.27 12.83 7.14
N ARG A 40 8.24 11.97 7.28
CA ARG A 40 7.99 10.83 6.38
C ARG A 40 6.54 10.81 5.97
N ARG A 41 6.28 10.47 4.71
CA ARG A 41 4.91 10.22 4.23
C ARG A 41 4.42 8.91 4.87
N PRO A 42 3.25 8.90 5.53
CA PRO A 42 2.66 7.65 6.00
C PRO A 42 2.44 6.69 4.83
N THR A 43 2.78 5.42 5.00
CA THR A 43 2.46 4.37 4.03
C THR A 43 0.94 4.29 3.88
N ARG A 44 0.46 4.30 2.63
CA ARG A 44 -0.96 4.09 2.33
C ARG A 44 -1.28 2.62 2.58
N VAL A 45 -1.93 2.34 3.71
CA VAL A 45 -2.41 1.01 4.06
C VAL A 45 -3.94 1.04 4.14
N PRO A 46 -4.64 -0.04 3.75
CA PRO A 46 -6.08 -0.12 3.94
C PRO A 46 -6.41 0.02 5.43
N LEU A 47 -7.46 0.78 5.73
CA LEU A 47 -7.93 0.92 7.10
C LEU A 47 -8.59 -0.40 7.54
N LEU A 48 -7.92 -1.13 8.43
CA LEU A 48 -8.46 -2.36 8.98
C LEU A 48 -9.41 -2.06 10.14
N THR A 49 -10.63 -2.60 10.05
CA THR A 49 -11.59 -2.61 11.16
C THR A 49 -11.05 -3.46 12.32
N ALA A 50 -11.61 -3.28 13.52
CA ALA A 50 -11.23 -4.10 14.68
C ALA A 50 -11.45 -5.61 14.40
N LEU A 51 -12.53 -5.93 13.69
CA LEU A 51 -12.85 -7.30 13.27
C LEU A 51 -11.77 -7.87 12.34
N HIS A 52 -11.36 -7.12 11.30
CA HIS A 52 -10.30 -7.58 10.39
C HIS A 52 -9.00 -7.85 11.13
N LYS A 53 -8.62 -7.00 12.08
CA LYS A 53 -7.42 -7.20 12.90
C LYS A 53 -7.50 -8.46 13.74
N ALA A 54 -8.64 -8.72 14.37
CA ALA A 54 -8.85 -9.92 15.17
C ALA A 54 -8.75 -11.20 14.30
N LEU A 55 -9.38 -11.20 13.14
CA LEU A 55 -9.34 -12.33 12.20
C LEU A 55 -7.94 -12.58 11.64
N LEU A 56 -7.23 -11.53 11.22
CA LEU A 56 -5.85 -11.65 10.74
C LEU A 56 -4.92 -12.17 11.84
N LEU A 57 -5.12 -11.73 13.08
CA LEU A 57 -4.34 -12.21 14.21
C LEU A 57 -4.64 -13.67 14.57
N SER A 58 -5.92 -14.08 14.57
CA SER A 58 -6.27 -15.47 14.83
C SER A 58 -5.72 -16.38 13.74
N TRP A 59 -5.82 -15.97 12.48
CA TRP A 59 -5.25 -16.67 11.34
C TRP A 59 -3.73 -16.81 11.49
N ALA A 60 -3.01 -15.71 11.73
CA ALA A 60 -1.56 -15.74 11.91
C ALA A 60 -1.11 -16.66 13.06
N ARG A 61 -1.89 -16.73 14.16
CA ARG A 61 -1.60 -17.63 15.29
C ARG A 61 -1.84 -19.09 14.95
N GLN A 62 -2.93 -19.40 14.23
CA GLN A 62 -3.23 -20.76 13.79
C GLN A 62 -2.16 -21.32 12.86
N HIS A 63 -1.61 -20.46 12.00
CA HIS A 63 -0.60 -20.82 11.01
C HIS A 63 0.84 -20.50 11.46
N TYR A 64 1.06 -20.14 12.74
CA TYR A 64 2.37 -19.71 13.24
C TYR A 64 3.44 -20.82 13.17
N HIS A 65 3.03 -22.08 13.37
CA HIS A 65 3.92 -23.25 13.34
C HIS A 65 3.97 -23.94 11.98
N TRP A 66 3.39 -23.35 10.92
CA TRP A 66 3.42 -23.95 9.60
C TRP A 66 4.83 -23.98 9.03
N THR A 67 5.22 -25.18 8.60
CA THR A 67 6.48 -25.44 7.92
C THR A 67 6.39 -25.04 6.45
N VAL A 68 7.55 -24.98 5.77
CA VAL A 68 7.58 -24.72 4.33
C VAL A 68 6.71 -25.72 3.58
N ASP A 69 6.73 -27.01 3.96
CA ASP A 69 5.91 -28.03 3.33
C ASP A 69 4.41 -27.83 3.61
N ASP A 70 4.01 -27.28 4.76
CA ASP A 70 2.60 -26.93 4.98
C ASP A 70 2.13 -25.82 4.03
N TRP A 71 2.98 -24.82 3.76
CA TRP A 71 2.67 -23.75 2.80
C TRP A 71 2.53 -24.23 1.36
N LYS A 72 3.22 -25.31 0.99
CA LYS A 72 3.15 -25.93 -0.35
C LYS A 72 1.74 -26.42 -0.70
N HIS A 73 1.02 -26.88 0.30
CA HIS A 73 -0.35 -27.38 0.14
C HIS A 73 -1.39 -26.24 0.03
N VAL A 74 -0.98 -24.97 0.13
CA VAL A 74 -1.88 -23.82 0.00
C VAL A 74 -1.94 -23.36 -1.45
N THR A 75 -3.14 -23.42 -2.03
CA THR A 75 -3.42 -22.83 -3.34
C THR A 75 -3.92 -21.39 -3.17
N TRP A 76 -3.20 -20.44 -3.73
CA TRP A 76 -3.57 -19.03 -3.77
C TRP A 76 -4.31 -18.72 -5.06
N SER A 77 -5.32 -17.85 -5.01
CA SER A 77 -6.01 -17.33 -6.20
C SER A 77 -6.37 -15.87 -6.01
N ASP A 78 -6.18 -15.06 -7.03
CA ASP A 78 -6.58 -13.65 -7.03
C ASP A 78 -6.94 -13.17 -8.45
N GLU A 79 -7.70 -12.08 -8.51
CA GLU A 79 -8.07 -11.42 -9.76
C GLU A 79 -7.31 -10.09 -9.86
N SER A 80 -6.42 -9.99 -10.84
CA SER A 80 -5.68 -8.75 -11.09
C SER A 80 -6.21 -8.05 -12.33
N ARG A 81 -6.51 -6.75 -12.19
CA ARG A 81 -6.93 -5.90 -13.31
C ARG A 81 -5.72 -5.27 -13.98
N PHE A 82 -5.60 -5.49 -15.28
CA PHE A 82 -4.58 -4.91 -16.14
C PHE A 82 -5.20 -3.88 -17.08
N GLN A 83 -4.56 -2.71 -17.15
CA GLN A 83 -4.92 -1.68 -18.12
C GLN A 83 -4.14 -1.93 -19.41
N LEU A 84 -4.83 -2.21 -20.51
CA LEU A 84 -4.19 -2.51 -21.79
C LEU A 84 -3.69 -1.25 -22.51
N TYR A 85 -4.25 -0.09 -22.19
CA TYR A 85 -3.86 1.19 -22.79
C TYR A 85 -3.50 2.20 -21.71
N ARG A 86 -2.25 2.63 -21.71
CA ARG A 86 -1.80 3.76 -20.91
C ARG A 86 -2.34 5.03 -21.58
N THR A 87 -3.08 5.85 -20.84
CA THR A 87 -3.62 7.12 -21.33
C THR A 87 -2.54 8.21 -21.46
N ASP A 88 -1.25 7.89 -21.34
CA ASP A 88 -0.15 8.81 -21.60
C ASP A 88 0.52 8.49 -22.94
N ALA A 89 0.47 9.48 -23.82
CA ALA A 89 0.98 9.43 -25.17
C ALA A 89 2.50 9.15 -25.20
N ARG A 90 2.86 7.90 -25.44
CA ARG A 90 4.02 7.47 -26.25
C ARG A 90 3.71 6.05 -26.73
N SER A 91 3.06 5.98 -27.89
CA SER A 91 2.89 4.75 -28.64
C SER A 91 4.25 4.17 -29.00
N MET A 92 4.65 3.06 -28.39
CA MET A 92 5.60 2.17 -29.03
C MET A 92 4.84 1.42 -30.11
N GLU A 93 5.12 1.77 -31.35
CA GLU A 93 4.62 1.08 -32.53
C GLU A 93 5.16 -0.35 -32.50
N THR A 94 4.30 -1.31 -32.16
CA THR A 94 4.62 -2.73 -32.33
C THR A 94 3.72 -3.28 -33.42
N THR A 95 4.39 -3.59 -34.52
CA THR A 95 3.99 -4.34 -35.70
C THR A 95 2.68 -5.12 -35.55
N SER A 96 1.72 -4.69 -36.37
CA SER A 96 0.64 -5.46 -36.98
C SER A 96 0.69 -6.97 -36.72
N LEU A 97 -0.24 -7.50 -35.92
CA LEU A 97 -0.96 -8.78 -36.09
C LEU A 97 -1.84 -9.03 -34.85
N ILE A 98 -2.78 -8.12 -34.54
CA ILE A 98 -3.92 -8.43 -33.69
C ILE A 98 -5.16 -7.98 -34.44
N HIS A 99 -5.84 -8.95 -35.05
CA HIS A 99 -7.15 -8.80 -35.65
C HIS A 99 -8.08 -8.21 -34.59
N ARG A 100 -8.63 -7.02 -34.82
CA ARG A 100 -9.50 -6.29 -33.89
C ARG A 100 -10.79 -7.07 -33.60
N PRO A 101 -11.07 -7.51 -32.35
CA PRO A 101 -12.43 -7.60 -31.89
C PRO A 101 -12.75 -6.30 -31.15
N CYS A 102 -13.90 -5.75 -31.48
CA CYS A 102 -14.45 -4.55 -30.89
C CYS A 102 -14.68 -4.75 -29.38
N LEU A 103 -13.72 -4.40 -28.53
CA LEU A 103 -13.96 -4.20 -27.09
C LEU A 103 -13.61 -2.75 -26.74
N SER A 104 -14.62 -1.89 -26.81
CA SER A 104 -14.60 -0.58 -26.18
C SER A 104 -14.75 -0.78 -24.67
N THR A 105 -13.64 -1.00 -23.95
CA THR A 105 -13.33 -0.60 -22.56
C THR A 105 -12.04 -1.34 -22.21
N GLY A 106 -10.90 -0.64 -22.23
CA GLY A 106 -9.55 -1.22 -22.19
C GLY A 106 -9.06 -1.72 -20.82
N ASP A 107 -9.92 -2.40 -20.07
CA ASP A 107 -9.55 -3.06 -18.81
C ASP A 107 -9.75 -4.58 -18.97
N CYS A 108 -8.66 -5.34 -18.84
CA CYS A 108 -8.73 -6.81 -18.80
C CYS A 108 -8.46 -7.28 -17.38
N SER A 109 -9.38 -8.07 -16.81
CA SER A 109 -9.11 -8.84 -15.60
C SER A 109 -8.45 -10.16 -15.97
N ILE A 110 -7.38 -10.54 -15.27
CA ILE A 110 -6.73 -11.84 -15.39
C ILE A 110 -6.89 -12.56 -14.05
N TRP A 111 -7.47 -13.75 -14.10
CA TRP A 111 -7.49 -14.69 -12.99
C TRP A 111 -6.17 -15.46 -12.96
N TRP A 112 -5.55 -15.55 -11.79
CA TRP A 112 -4.36 -16.37 -11.61
C TRP A 112 -4.47 -17.19 -10.33
N SER A 113 -3.89 -18.38 -10.38
CA SER A 113 -3.67 -19.22 -9.21
C SER A 113 -2.20 -19.57 -9.08
N LEU A 114 -1.74 -19.77 -7.85
CA LEU A 114 -0.36 -20.13 -7.54
C LEU A 114 -0.34 -21.22 -6.47
N SER A 115 0.33 -22.32 -6.79
CA SER A 115 0.79 -23.34 -5.85
C SER A 115 2.24 -23.69 -6.18
N ASP A 116 3.04 -24.02 -5.16
CA ASP A 116 4.39 -24.59 -5.27
C ASP A 116 5.40 -23.93 -6.22
N GLY A 117 5.71 -22.65 -5.98
CA GLY A 117 6.99 -22.05 -6.41
C GLY A 117 7.30 -22.20 -7.91
N MET A 118 6.78 -21.27 -8.71
CA MET A 118 7.18 -21.02 -10.11
C MET A 118 6.87 -22.17 -11.09
N GLY A 119 5.61 -22.28 -11.54
CA GLY A 119 5.27 -23.19 -12.63
C GLY A 119 3.83 -23.07 -13.13
N ARG A 120 3.65 -22.34 -14.24
CA ARG A 120 2.44 -22.12 -15.06
C ARG A 120 1.38 -21.17 -14.50
N VAL A 121 1.36 -19.96 -15.06
CA VAL A 121 0.14 -19.18 -15.25
C VAL A 121 -0.77 -20.00 -16.16
N GLN A 122 -1.84 -20.60 -15.63
CA GLN A 122 -2.95 -21.07 -16.45
C GLN A 122 -3.91 -19.88 -16.62
N LEU A 123 -3.91 -19.33 -17.83
CA LEU A 123 -4.98 -18.47 -18.30
C LEU A 123 -6.19 -19.38 -18.60
N ALA A 124 -7.31 -19.14 -17.92
CA ALA A 124 -8.61 -19.68 -18.31
C ALA A 124 -9.31 -18.70 -19.26
#